data_AF-A0A9Q4PWE8-F1
#
_entry.id   AF-A0A9Q4PWE8-F1
#
_cell.length_a   1.000
_cell.length_b   1.000
_cell.length_c   1.000
_cell.angle_alpha   90.00
_cell.angle_beta   90.00
_cell.angle_gamma   90.00
#
_symmetry.space_group_name_H-M   'P 1'
#
loop_
_entity.id
_entity.type
_entity.pdbx_description
1 polymer ?
#
loop_
_entity_poly.entity_id
_entity_poly.type
_entity_poly.pdbx_seq_one_letter_code
_entity_poly.pdbx_strand_id
1 'polypeptide(L)'
;MLSAKKSLRKIGAIESKCEPDAHNVAQRWLSDHPLFWFSEYKIITIQGRAEKKRGRPKTGELMVPIFRFEADIEFNEEAVEKERQKLSRFILATYDTAISADELLYNYKEQGTVERGFQFLKDKSFLVAEVYLKKPSRIQALSMIMVLCLFIYSMTEFRLRKELEKSGKTVTSQTKRHTQRPTMKWIFFRFRRVREF
;
A
#
# COMPACT_ATOMS: atom_id res chain seq x y z
N MET A 1 -6.37 4.51 9.80
CA MET A 1 -7.15 4.26 11.04
C MET A 1 -6.66 3.07 11.87
N LEU A 2 -6.55 1.85 11.32
CA LEU A 2 -6.19 0.65 12.10
C LEU A 2 -4.81 0.75 12.80
N SER A 3 -3.80 1.26 12.08
CA SER A 3 -2.46 1.50 12.63
C SER A 3 -2.47 2.55 13.76
N ALA A 4 -3.22 3.65 13.56
CA ALA A 4 -3.36 4.71 14.56
C ALA A 4 -4.03 4.20 15.84
N LYS A 5 -5.11 3.40 15.73
CA LYS A 5 -5.76 2.76 16.90
C LYS A 5 -4.80 1.84 17.65
N LYS A 6 -3.94 1.09 16.95
CA LYS A 6 -2.92 0.24 17.57
C LYS A 6 -1.85 1.06 18.31
N SER A 7 -1.40 2.16 17.71
CA SER A 7 -0.47 3.12 18.32
C SER A 7 -1.06 3.75 19.59
N LEU A 8 -2.30 4.24 19.52
CA LEU A 8 -3.02 4.83 20.64
C LEU A 8 -3.16 3.85 21.81
N ARG A 9 -3.55 2.59 21.55
CA ARG A 9 -3.64 1.55 22.58
C ARG A 9 -2.31 1.29 23.29
N LYS A 10 -1.19 1.33 22.56
CA LYS A 10 0.14 1.13 23.13
C LYS A 10 0.52 2.29 24.06
N ILE A 11 0.15 3.52 23.68
CA ILE A 11 0.50 4.73 24.42
C ILE A 11 -0.46 4.97 25.60
N GLY A 12 -1.74 4.66 25.46
CA GLY A 12 -2.71 4.67 26.57
C GLY A 12 -2.42 3.64 27.67
N ALA A 13 -1.64 2.60 27.37
CA ALA A 13 -1.16 1.64 28.37
C ALA A 13 0.06 2.13 29.18
N ILE A 14 0.62 3.30 28.84
CA ILE A 14 1.76 3.87 29.58
C ILE A 14 1.27 4.39 30.93
N GLU A 15 1.83 3.82 31.99
CA GLU A 15 1.58 4.19 33.38
C GLU A 15 2.35 5.46 33.74
N SER A 16 1.64 6.51 34.14
CA SER A 16 2.20 7.79 34.59
C SER A 16 2.05 7.97 36.09
N LYS A 17 2.98 8.71 36.70
CA LYS A 17 2.99 8.96 38.15
C LYS A 17 2.05 10.09 38.58
N CYS A 18 1.70 10.98 37.65
CA CYS A 18 0.74 12.04 37.87
C CYS A 18 -0.23 12.18 36.71
N GLU A 19 -1.39 12.77 36.97
CA GLU A 19 -2.41 13.08 35.98
C GLU A 19 -1.91 14.03 34.88
N PRO A 20 -1.18 15.12 35.19
CA PRO A 20 -0.59 15.99 34.15
C PRO A 20 0.35 15.24 33.19
N ASP A 21 1.13 14.26 33.68
CA ASP A 21 2.00 13.45 32.84
C ASP A 21 1.20 12.58 31.89
N ALA A 22 0.13 11.93 32.37
CA ALA A 22 -0.76 11.14 31.52
C ALA A 22 -1.43 12.01 30.44
N HIS A 23 -1.80 13.24 30.79
CA HIS A 23 -2.30 14.22 29.83
C HIS A 23 -1.26 14.60 28.78
N ASN A 24 -0.04 14.91 29.21
CA ASN A 24 1.06 15.27 28.31
C ASN A 24 1.39 14.15 27.32
N VAL A 25 1.32 12.88 27.75
CA VAL A 25 1.50 11.73 26.86
C VAL A 25 0.40 11.69 25.79
N ALA A 26 -0.85 11.93 26.16
CA ALA A 26 -1.97 11.99 25.21
C ALA A 26 -1.81 13.15 24.21
N GLN A 27 -1.40 14.33 24.68
CA GLN A 27 -1.16 15.51 23.82
C GLN A 27 0.00 15.31 22.84
N ARG A 28 1.09 14.68 23.29
CA ARG A 28 2.20 14.30 22.40
C ARG A 28 1.71 13.40 21.27
N TRP A 29 0.84 12.45 21.57
CA TRP A 29 0.28 11.58 20.54
C TRP A 29 -0.53 12.35 19.49
N LEU A 30 -1.37 13.31 19.90
CA LEU A 30 -2.11 14.17 18.99
C LEU A 30 -1.19 15.02 18.10
N SER A 31 -0.11 15.57 18.69
CA SER A 31 0.90 16.32 17.92
C SER A 31 1.55 15.47 16.83
N ASP A 32 1.81 14.19 17.11
CA ASP A 32 2.38 13.25 16.14
C ASP A 32 1.34 12.77 15.10
N HIS A 33 0.04 12.95 15.38
CA HIS A 33 -1.06 12.43 14.58
C HIS A 33 -2.10 13.52 14.25
N PRO A 34 -1.73 14.58 13.51
CA PRO A 34 -2.57 15.75 13.27
C PRO A 34 -3.86 15.47 12.48
N LEU A 35 -3.97 14.29 11.86
CA LEU A 35 -5.16 13.85 11.13
C LEU A 35 -6.27 13.33 12.04
N PHE A 36 -6.03 13.23 13.34
CA PHE A 36 -6.97 12.65 14.30
C PHE A 36 -7.24 13.61 15.44
N TRP A 37 -8.41 13.45 16.06
CA TRP A 37 -8.76 14.08 17.32
C TRP A 37 -9.38 13.04 18.26
N PHE A 38 -9.43 13.34 19.55
CA PHE A 38 -10.07 12.45 20.53
C PHE A 38 -11.58 12.70 20.57
N SER A 39 -12.37 11.74 20.13
CA SER A 39 -13.84 11.80 20.24
C SER A 39 -14.31 11.51 21.66
N GLU A 40 -13.62 10.59 22.34
CA GLU A 40 -13.72 10.38 23.77
C GLU A 40 -12.34 10.45 24.40
N TYR A 41 -12.22 11.11 25.56
CA TYR A 41 -10.97 11.24 26.28
C TYR A 41 -11.22 11.26 27.79
N LYS A 42 -10.53 10.37 28.52
CA LYS A 42 -10.57 10.34 29.99
C LYS A 42 -9.24 9.88 30.56
N ILE A 43 -8.90 10.42 31.73
CA ILE A 43 -7.80 9.93 32.55
C ILE A 43 -8.38 8.99 33.61
N ILE A 44 -7.73 7.86 33.80
CA ILE A 44 -8.15 6.81 34.72
C ILE A 44 -7.07 6.64 35.77
N THR A 45 -7.52 6.63 37.02
CA THR A 45 -6.70 6.35 38.18
C THR A 45 -6.82 4.89 38.56
N ILE A 46 -5.69 4.20 38.65
CA ILE A 46 -5.59 2.80 39.06
C ILE A 46 -4.71 2.73 40.29
N GLN A 47 -5.06 1.85 41.23
CA GLN A 47 -4.20 1.54 42.36
C GLN A 47 -3.11 0.56 41.92
N GLY A 48 -1.85 0.96 42.00
CA GLY A 48 -0.71 0.15 41.60
C GLY A 48 0.36 0.11 42.68
N ARG A 49 1.30 -0.83 42.57
CA ARG A 49 2.41 -0.91 43.55
C ARG A 49 3.40 0.23 43.31
N ALA A 50 3.95 0.78 44.40
CA ALA A 50 5.02 1.78 44.33
C ALA A 50 6.26 1.30 43.55
N GLU A 51 6.57 0.00 43.63
CA GLU A 51 7.70 -0.65 42.94
C GLU A 51 7.27 -1.95 42.23
N LYS A 52 7.71 -2.14 40.98
CA LYS A 52 7.45 -3.37 40.21
C LYS A 52 8.37 -4.51 40.66
N LYS A 53 8.06 -5.16 41.77
CA LYS A 53 8.72 -6.40 42.23
C LYS A 53 8.08 -7.64 41.61
N ARG A 54 8.89 -8.67 41.33
CA ARG A 54 8.45 -9.94 40.73
C ARG A 54 7.67 -10.76 41.78
N GLY A 55 6.41 -11.12 41.50
CA GLY A 55 5.57 -11.97 42.35
C GLY A 55 4.19 -11.38 42.72
N ARG A 56 3.31 -12.18 43.32
CA ARG A 56 2.00 -11.75 43.85
C ARG A 56 2.21 -10.70 44.97
N PRO A 57 1.35 -9.66 45.11
CA PRO A 57 1.55 -8.64 46.13
C PRO A 57 1.57 -9.28 47.51
N LYS A 58 2.55 -8.94 48.34
CA LYS A 58 2.55 -9.35 49.75
C LYS A 58 1.46 -8.58 50.49
N THR A 59 0.79 -9.24 51.43
CA THR A 59 -0.22 -8.63 52.30
C THR A 59 0.38 -7.42 53.02
N GLY A 60 -0.11 -6.20 52.74
CA GLY A 60 0.37 -4.94 53.33
C GLY A 60 1.24 -4.04 52.43
N GLU A 61 1.43 -4.36 51.14
CA GLU A 61 2.15 -3.47 50.21
C GLU A 61 1.39 -2.15 49.97
N LEU A 62 2.10 -1.02 50.07
CA LEU A 62 1.59 0.33 49.78
C LEU A 62 1.19 0.43 48.30
N MET A 63 -0.10 0.67 48.06
CA MET A 63 -0.61 1.02 46.73
C MET A 63 -0.60 2.54 46.54
N VAL A 64 -0.06 2.98 45.40
CA VAL A 64 0.06 4.37 44.98
C VAL A 64 -0.84 4.58 43.77
N PRO A 65 -1.51 5.74 43.63
CA PRO A 65 -2.26 6.06 42.43
C PRO A 65 -1.35 6.12 41.20
N ILE A 66 -1.71 5.38 40.17
CA ILE A 66 -1.10 5.38 38.83
C ILE A 66 -2.14 5.91 37.85
N PHE A 67 -1.70 6.76 36.93
CA PHE A 67 -2.57 7.42 35.95
C PHE A 67 -2.32 6.86 34.55
N ARG A 68 -3.39 6.57 33.83
CA ARG A 68 -3.36 6.24 32.40
C ARG A 68 -4.47 7.01 31.69
N PHE A 69 -4.41 7.14 30.37
CA PHE A 69 -5.52 7.71 29.61
C PHE A 69 -6.18 6.64 28.73
N GLU A 70 -7.50 6.77 28.57
CA GLU A 70 -8.27 6.06 27.56
C GLU A 70 -8.86 7.10 26.61
N ALA A 71 -8.70 6.87 25.32
CA ALA A 71 -9.25 7.73 24.30
C ALA A 71 -9.71 6.93 23.10
N ASP A 72 -10.77 7.39 22.46
CA ASP A 72 -11.15 6.98 21.11
C ASP A 72 -10.81 8.09 20.12
N ILE A 73 -10.54 7.70 18.88
CA ILE A 73 -10.09 8.60 17.83
C ILE A 73 -11.00 8.59 16.62
N GLU A 74 -11.23 9.77 16.10
CA GLU A 74 -11.90 10.02 14.82
C GLU A 74 -10.99 10.86 13.92
N PHE A 75 -11.33 10.87 12.62
CA PHE A 75 -10.62 11.72 11.68
C PHE A 75 -11.01 13.18 11.92
N ASN A 76 -10.00 14.06 11.87
CA ASN A 76 -10.23 15.48 11.72
C ASN A 76 -10.43 15.74 10.22
N GLU A 77 -11.69 15.84 9.78
CA GLU A 77 -12.04 16.04 8.37
C GLU A 77 -11.36 17.27 7.75
N GLU A 78 -11.18 18.35 8.52
CA GLU A 78 -10.52 19.57 8.04
C GLU A 78 -9.02 19.34 7.80
N ALA A 79 -8.34 18.68 8.73
CA ALA A 79 -6.94 18.31 8.58
C ALA A 79 -6.73 17.30 7.44
N VAL A 80 -7.64 16.33 7.33
CA VAL A 80 -7.63 15.34 6.25
C VAL A 80 -7.81 16.01 4.90
N GLU A 81 -8.79 16.91 4.74
CA GLU A 81 -9.03 17.59 3.48
C GLU A 81 -7.85 18.51 3.09
N LYS A 82 -7.25 19.19 4.07
CA LYS A 82 -6.05 20.01 3.83
C LYS A 82 -4.87 19.18 3.34
N GLU A 83 -4.59 18.03 3.95
CA GLU A 83 -3.53 17.13 3.48
C GLU A 83 -3.91 16.49 2.13
N ARG A 84 -5.18 16.17 1.91
CA ARG A 84 -5.67 15.67 0.63
C ARG A 84 -5.45 16.67 -0.49
N GLN A 85 -5.71 17.95 -0.27
CA GLN A 85 -5.46 19.01 -1.25
C GLN A 85 -3.98 19.18 -1.59
N LYS A 86 -3.08 18.95 -0.62
CA LYS A 86 -1.64 18.96 -0.87
C LYS A 86 -1.21 17.75 -1.69
N LEU A 87 -1.67 16.55 -1.31
CA LEU A 87 -1.29 15.29 -1.94
C LEU A 87 -1.96 15.06 -3.30
N SER A 88 -3.08 15.74 -3.59
CA SER A 88 -3.82 15.59 -4.85
C SER A 88 -3.24 16.42 -6.00
N ARG A 89 -2.26 17.29 -5.74
CA ARG A 89 -1.66 18.17 -6.73
C ARG A 89 -0.31 17.61 -7.18
N PHE A 90 -0.11 17.55 -8.48
CA PHE A 90 1.18 17.26 -9.12
C PHE A 90 1.34 18.14 -10.35
N ILE A 91 2.59 18.39 -10.73
CA ILE A 91 2.93 19.29 -11.85
C ILE A 91 3.27 18.42 -13.05
N LEU A 92 2.63 18.69 -14.18
CA LEU A 92 3.02 18.19 -15.48
C LEU A 92 3.65 19.33 -16.27
N ALA A 93 4.83 19.08 -16.83
CA ALA A 93 5.55 20.02 -17.67
C ALA A 93 5.85 19.37 -19.02
N THR A 94 5.67 20.13 -20.09
CA THR A 94 5.90 19.69 -21.47
C THR A 94 6.55 20.82 -22.25
N TYR A 95 7.40 20.48 -23.23
CA TYR A 95 7.95 21.42 -24.20
C TYR A 95 7.01 21.65 -25.39
N ASP A 96 5.99 20.80 -25.55
CA ASP A 96 4.97 20.94 -26.58
C ASP A 96 3.92 21.97 -26.14
N THR A 97 3.80 23.06 -26.89
CA THR A 97 2.85 24.15 -26.60
C THR A 97 1.49 23.95 -27.26
N ALA A 98 1.35 22.97 -28.16
CA ALA A 98 0.11 22.69 -28.87
C ALA A 98 -0.78 21.66 -28.15
N ILE A 99 -0.23 20.87 -27.21
CA ILE A 99 -0.96 19.84 -26.49
C ILE A 99 -1.95 20.44 -25.47
N SER A 100 -3.17 19.92 -25.44
CA SER A 100 -4.17 20.34 -24.45
C SER A 100 -3.84 19.77 -23.05
N ALA A 101 -4.32 20.43 -22.00
CA ALA A 101 -4.13 19.96 -20.63
C ALA A 101 -4.73 18.57 -20.38
N ASP A 102 -5.90 18.29 -20.98
CA ASP A 102 -6.58 17.00 -20.87
C ASP A 102 -5.79 15.89 -21.57
N GLU A 103 -5.25 16.17 -22.75
CA GLU A 103 -4.42 15.22 -23.50
C GLU A 103 -3.08 14.96 -22.79
N LEU A 104 -2.45 16.01 -22.24
CA LEU A 104 -1.24 15.87 -21.42
C LEU A 104 -1.49 14.98 -20.19
N LEU A 105 -2.62 15.20 -19.50
CA LEU A 105 -3.02 14.39 -18.34
C LEU A 105 -3.35 12.94 -18.74
N TYR A 106 -4.04 12.75 -19.87
CA TYR A 106 -4.35 11.44 -20.42
C TYR A 106 -3.08 10.65 -20.72
N ASN A 107 -2.15 11.25 -21.47
CA ASN A 107 -0.87 10.65 -21.84
C ASN A 107 -0.04 10.30 -20.60
N TYR A 108 0.02 11.20 -19.61
CA TYR A 108 0.68 10.92 -18.34
C TYR A 108 0.06 9.72 -17.60
N LYS A 109 -1.27 9.63 -17.53
CA LYS A 109 -1.95 8.49 -16.89
C LYS A 109 -1.74 7.18 -17.64
N GLU A 110 -1.61 7.22 -18.96
CA GLU A 110 -1.32 6.03 -19.77
C GLU A 110 0.11 5.50 -19.59
N GLN A 111 1.05 6.31 -19.08
CA GLN A 111 2.41 5.88 -18.75
C GLN A 111 2.43 4.70 -17.75
N GLY A 112 1.44 4.59 -16.86
CA GLY A 112 1.29 3.44 -15.96
C GLY A 112 1.11 2.09 -16.69
N THR A 113 0.75 2.10 -17.98
CA THR A 113 0.74 0.89 -18.82
C THR A 113 2.16 0.37 -19.09
N VAL A 114 3.13 1.27 -19.24
CA VAL A 114 4.55 0.91 -19.41
C VAL A 114 5.09 0.29 -18.13
N GLU A 115 4.75 0.83 -16.96
CA GLU A 115 5.16 0.28 -15.66
C GLU A 115 4.62 -1.13 -15.41
N ARG A 116 3.36 -1.39 -15.80
CA ARG A 116 2.78 -2.74 -15.79
C ARG A 116 3.54 -3.69 -16.73
N GLY A 117 4.04 -3.19 -17.86
CA GLY A 117 4.95 -3.93 -18.75
C GLY A 117 6.27 -4.30 -18.06
N PHE A 118 6.86 -3.41 -17.28
CA PHE A 118 8.08 -3.73 -16.51
C PHE A 118 7.84 -4.73 -15.37
N GLN A 119 6.63 -4.78 -14.81
CA GLN A 119 6.26 -5.81 -13.84
C GLN A 119 6.36 -7.23 -14.43
N PHE A 120 6.07 -7.39 -15.72
CA PHE A 120 6.24 -8.66 -16.43
C PHE A 120 7.70 -9.13 -16.42
N LEU A 121 8.67 -8.22 -16.61
CA LEU A 121 10.10 -8.56 -16.56
C LEU A 121 10.56 -9.01 -15.18
N LYS A 122 9.91 -8.51 -14.13
CA LYS A 122 10.18 -8.84 -12.73
C LYS A 122 9.37 -10.05 -12.24
N ASP A 123 8.47 -10.59 -13.07
CA ASP A 123 7.59 -11.69 -12.70
C ASP A 123 8.40 -12.98 -12.57
N LYS A 124 8.20 -13.68 -11.44
CA LYS A 124 8.85 -14.97 -11.15
C LYS A 124 8.58 -16.02 -12.22
N SER A 125 7.50 -15.88 -12.99
CA SER A 125 7.17 -16.80 -14.09
C SER A 125 8.25 -16.88 -15.18
N PHE A 126 9.11 -15.86 -15.30
CA PHE A 126 10.22 -15.83 -16.27
C PHE A 126 11.56 -16.26 -15.67
N LEU A 127 11.60 -16.59 -14.37
CA LEU A 127 12.78 -17.07 -13.64
C LEU A 127 14.04 -16.21 -13.84
N VAL A 128 13.91 -14.95 -14.25
CA VAL A 128 15.05 -14.06 -14.55
C VAL A 128 15.92 -13.86 -13.32
N ALA A 129 15.31 -13.81 -12.13
CA ALA A 129 16.01 -13.73 -10.85
C ALA A 129 16.85 -14.98 -10.51
N GLU A 130 16.57 -16.12 -11.16
CA GLU A 130 17.28 -17.39 -10.96
C GLU A 130 18.46 -17.57 -11.93
N VAL A 131 18.55 -16.71 -12.96
CA VAL A 131 19.64 -16.74 -13.94
C VAL A 131 20.82 -15.91 -13.42
N TYR A 132 21.84 -16.58 -12.87
CA TYR A 132 23.04 -15.91 -12.40
C TYR A 132 24.02 -15.61 -13.55
N LEU A 133 24.17 -14.33 -13.90
CA LEU A 133 25.08 -13.86 -14.94
C LEU A 133 26.25 -13.08 -14.33
N LYS A 134 27.48 -13.58 -14.55
CA LYS A 134 28.71 -12.98 -13.99
C LYS A 134 29.27 -11.79 -14.79
N LYS A 135 29.01 -11.73 -16.09
CA LYS A 135 29.59 -10.72 -16.99
C LYS A 135 28.55 -9.64 -17.36
N PRO A 136 28.89 -8.34 -17.31
CA PRO A 136 27.98 -7.26 -17.69
C PRO A 136 27.41 -7.39 -19.11
N SER A 137 28.21 -7.83 -20.07
CA SER A 137 27.76 -8.05 -21.46
C SER A 137 26.66 -9.09 -21.59
N ARG A 138 26.70 -10.15 -20.77
CA ARG A 138 25.64 -11.18 -20.75
C ARG A 138 24.36 -10.64 -20.12
N ILE A 139 24.48 -9.80 -19.09
CA ILE A 139 23.32 -9.14 -18.46
C ILE A 139 22.62 -8.26 -19.49
N GLN A 140 23.37 -7.43 -20.22
CA GLN A 140 22.82 -6.58 -21.28
C GLN A 140 22.11 -7.39 -22.37
N ALA A 141 22.74 -8.46 -22.86
CA ALA A 141 22.13 -9.33 -23.87
C ALA A 141 20.82 -9.97 -23.37
N LEU A 142 20.81 -10.50 -22.14
CA LEU A 142 19.59 -11.07 -21.55
C LEU A 142 18.51 -10.00 -21.38
N SER A 143 18.85 -8.81 -20.87
CA SER A 143 17.91 -7.70 -20.74
C SER A 143 17.29 -7.32 -22.09
N MET A 144 18.08 -7.27 -23.16
CA MET A 144 17.59 -6.97 -24.51
C MET A 144 16.60 -8.03 -25.01
N ILE A 145 16.93 -9.31 -24.85
CA ILE A 145 16.03 -10.42 -25.22
C ILE A 145 14.72 -10.35 -24.42
N MET A 146 14.82 -10.07 -23.11
CA MET A 146 13.66 -9.95 -22.24
C MET A 146 12.74 -8.79 -22.63
N VAL A 147 13.30 -7.62 -23.02
CA VAL A 147 12.53 -6.49 -23.56
C VAL A 147 11.88 -6.85 -24.89
N LEU A 148 12.58 -7.57 -25.77
CA LEU A 148 12.01 -8.06 -27.03
C LEU A 148 10.84 -9.02 -26.79
N CYS A 149 10.96 -9.95 -25.83
CA CYS A 149 9.86 -10.81 -25.43
C CYS A 149 8.67 -9.98 -24.93
N LEU A 150 8.90 -9.00 -24.04
CA LEU A 150 7.84 -8.12 -23.56
C LEU A 150 7.12 -7.40 -24.71
N PHE A 151 7.87 -6.91 -25.71
CA PHE A 151 7.30 -6.28 -26.90
C PHE A 151 6.38 -7.24 -27.68
N ILE A 152 6.84 -8.47 -27.95
CA ILE A 152 6.05 -9.49 -28.65
C ILE A 152 4.78 -9.84 -27.86
N TYR A 153 4.88 -10.00 -26.53
CA TYR A 153 3.74 -10.27 -25.67
C TYR A 153 2.71 -9.13 -25.72
N SER A 154 3.17 -7.88 -25.63
CA SER A 154 2.32 -6.69 -25.67
C SER A 154 1.61 -6.55 -27.02
N MET A 155 2.33 -6.79 -28.13
CA MET A 155 1.76 -6.75 -29.48
C MET A 155 0.71 -7.85 -29.69
N THR A 156 0.98 -9.06 -29.19
CA THR A 156 0.04 -10.19 -29.29
C THR A 156 -1.20 -9.95 -28.43
N GLU A 157 -1.03 -9.42 -27.22
CA GLU A 157 -2.13 -9.02 -26.34
C GLU A 157 -3.01 -7.95 -27.00
N PHE A 158 -2.39 -6.92 -27.58
CA PHE A 158 -3.10 -5.86 -28.30
C PHE A 158 -3.92 -6.43 -29.46
N ARG A 159 -3.31 -7.25 -30.32
CA ARG A 159 -4.00 -7.89 -31.45
C ARG A 159 -5.16 -8.74 -30.98
N LEU A 160 -4.95 -9.59 -29.97
CA LEU A 160 -6.01 -10.45 -29.44
C LEU A 160 -7.20 -9.63 -28.91
N ARG A 161 -6.94 -8.57 -28.15
CA ARG A 161 -8.02 -7.71 -27.61
C ARG A 161 -8.81 -7.04 -28.72
N LYS A 162 -8.12 -6.52 -29.74
CA LYS A 162 -8.75 -5.87 -30.90
C LYS A 162 -9.65 -6.85 -31.66
N GLU A 163 -9.22 -8.10 -31.84
CA GLU A 163 -10.02 -9.12 -32.51
C GLU A 163 -11.19 -9.62 -31.65
N LEU A 164 -11.02 -9.72 -30.33
CA LEU A 164 -12.14 -10.04 -29.41
C LEU A 164 -13.22 -8.96 -29.42
N GLU A 165 -12.81 -7.69 -29.44
CA GLU A 165 -13.72 -6.55 -29.53
C GLU A 165 -14.49 -6.55 -30.86
N LYS A 166 -13.81 -6.70 -31.99
CA LYS A 166 -14.45 -6.78 -33.31
C LYS A 166 -15.42 -7.96 -33.44
N SER A 167 -15.06 -9.11 -32.90
CA SER A 167 -15.88 -10.33 -33.02
C SER A 167 -16.95 -10.46 -31.94
N GLY A 168 -16.97 -9.56 -30.95
CA GLY A 168 -17.86 -9.64 -29.78
C GLY A 168 -17.58 -10.84 -28.86
N LYS A 169 -16.54 -11.63 -29.12
CA LYS A 169 -16.24 -12.86 -28.37
C LYS A 169 -15.52 -12.54 -27.06
N THR A 170 -15.68 -13.40 -26.07
CA THR A 170 -15.05 -13.25 -24.75
C THR A 170 -14.20 -14.46 -24.39
N VAL A 171 -13.21 -14.24 -23.52
CA VAL A 171 -12.42 -15.31 -22.92
C VAL A 171 -12.66 -15.32 -21.42
N THR A 172 -12.73 -16.51 -20.81
CA THR A 172 -12.83 -16.64 -19.35
C THR A 172 -11.51 -16.21 -18.70
N SER A 173 -11.56 -15.24 -17.79
CA SER A 173 -10.42 -14.74 -17.00
C SER A 173 -10.03 -15.68 -15.85
N GLN A 174 -8.91 -15.37 -15.16
CA GLN A 174 -8.46 -16.07 -13.94
C GLN A 174 -9.54 -16.12 -12.84
N THR A 175 -10.36 -15.08 -12.76
CA THR A 175 -11.47 -14.96 -11.79
C THR A 175 -12.75 -15.64 -12.26
N LYS A 176 -12.68 -16.48 -13.31
CA LYS A 176 -13.81 -17.15 -13.97
C LYS A 176 -14.83 -16.23 -14.64
N ARG A 177 -14.59 -14.91 -14.69
CA ARG A 177 -15.44 -13.93 -15.39
C ARG A 177 -15.10 -13.85 -16.88
N HIS A 178 -16.10 -13.63 -17.73
CA HIS A 178 -15.90 -13.36 -19.16
C HIS A 178 -15.27 -11.97 -19.35
N THR A 179 -14.23 -11.89 -20.18
CA THR A 179 -13.54 -10.64 -20.50
C THR A 179 -13.13 -10.57 -21.97
N GLN A 180 -13.24 -9.38 -22.56
CA GLN A 180 -12.68 -9.04 -23.87
C GLN A 180 -11.25 -8.48 -23.75
N ARG A 181 -10.77 -8.26 -22.53
CA ARG A 181 -9.43 -7.71 -22.25
C ARG A 181 -8.56 -8.72 -21.50
N PRO A 182 -8.36 -9.97 -21.99
CA PRO A 182 -7.47 -10.92 -21.34
C PRO A 182 -6.01 -10.44 -21.43
N THR A 183 -5.18 -10.89 -20.49
CA THR A 183 -3.71 -10.75 -20.57
C THR A 183 -3.11 -11.93 -21.33
N MET A 184 -2.07 -11.72 -22.15
CA MET A 184 -1.50 -12.81 -22.94
C MET A 184 -0.86 -13.90 -22.08
N LYS A 185 -0.32 -13.54 -20.91
CA LYS A 185 0.16 -14.51 -19.89
C LYS A 185 -0.91 -15.53 -19.51
N TRP A 186 -2.15 -15.08 -19.29
CA TRP A 186 -3.27 -15.96 -18.94
C TRP A 186 -3.67 -16.87 -20.11
N ILE A 187 -3.66 -16.34 -21.32
CA ILE A 187 -3.97 -17.10 -22.53
C ILE A 187 -2.94 -18.23 -22.72
N PHE A 188 -1.64 -17.94 -22.59
CA PHE A 188 -0.61 -18.97 -22.64
C PHE A 188 -0.74 -20.00 -21.51
N PHE A 189 -1.10 -19.58 -20.30
CA PHE A 189 -1.40 -20.51 -19.21
C PHE A 189 -2.55 -21.46 -19.57
N ARG A 190 -3.61 -20.96 -20.22
CA ARG A 190 -4.71 -21.80 -20.72
C ARG A 190 -4.24 -22.80 -21.78
N PHE A 191 -3.34 -22.39 -22.68
CA PHE A 191 -2.75 -23.27 -23.67
C PHE A 191 -1.84 -24.35 -23.08
N ARG A 192 -1.24 -24.15 -21.90
CA ARG A 192 -0.45 -25.23 -21.23
C ARG A 192 -1.29 -26.47 -20.95
N ARG A 193 -2.58 -26.30 -20.66
CA ARG A 193 -3.53 -27.38 -20.38
C ARG A 193 -4.07 -28.09 -21.63
N VAL A 194 -3.75 -27.59 -22.83
CA VAL A 194 -4.15 -28.22 -24.10
C VAL A 194 -3.25 -29.41 -24.45
N ARG A 195 -2.11 -29.59 -23.76
CA ARG A 195 -1.16 -30.69 -23.96
C ARG A 195 -1.40 -31.93 -23.08
N GLU A 196 -2.46 -31.96 -22.27
CA GLU A 196 -2.77 -33.07 -21.35
C GLU A 196 -3.99 -33.90 -21.79
N PHE A 197 -4.21 -34.04 -23.10
CA PHE A 197 -5.16 -35.00 -23.67
C PHE A 197 -4.47 -35.83 -24.74
#